data_AF-A0A3D3DTZ2-F1
#
_entry.id   AF-A0A3D3DTZ2-F1
#
_cell.length_a   1.000
_cell.length_b   1.000
_cell.length_c   1.000
_cell.angle_alpha   90.00
_cell.angle_beta   90.00
_cell.angle_gamma   90.00
#
_symmetry.space_group_name_H-M   'P 1'
#
loop_
_entity.id
_entity.type
_entity.pdbx_description
1 polymer ?
#
loop_
_entity_poly.entity_id
_entity_poly.type
_entity_poly.pdbx_seq_one_letter_code
_entity_poly.pdbx_strand_id
1 'polypeptide(L)'
;MREVWAKHKVVTKKLVEYLEPKGKKPTENDIYRINWQEIAGLADKSIEDIEKLDHKEIEALFPGDIEGFAGPVHKKHGDPDSKGVAYPEVVVPRAQVRFESVFSPRWNTYYATYFTITGLHGLHVIAGALVLAYYLFFGRKMYEEKPEWLANRVEVGGLFWHFVDLVWIFLFPILYLM
;
A
#
# COMPACT_ATOMS: atom_id res chain seq x y z
N MET A 1 -4.60 -7.32 15.25
CA MET A 1 -5.40 -6.07 15.25
C MET A 1 -6.52 -6.08 16.29
N ARG A 2 -7.48 -7.03 16.28
CA ARG A 2 -8.58 -7.05 17.28
C ARG A 2 -8.10 -7.14 18.75
N GLU A 3 -7.09 -7.96 19.00
CA GLU A 3 -6.52 -8.13 20.34
C GLU A 3 -5.80 -6.88 20.84
N VAL A 4 -4.99 -6.25 19.98
CA VAL A 4 -4.30 -4.98 20.25
C VAL A 4 -5.30 -3.87 20.62
N TRP A 5 -6.42 -3.80 19.90
CA TRP A 5 -7.50 -2.84 20.19
C TRP A 5 -8.19 -3.12 21.54
N ALA A 6 -8.32 -4.39 21.94
CA ALA A 6 -8.86 -4.74 23.24
C ALA A 6 -7.94 -4.29 24.38
N LYS A 7 -6.63 -4.51 24.25
CA LYS A 7 -5.61 -4.04 25.21
C LYS A 7 -5.60 -2.50 25.32
N HIS A 8 -5.64 -1.80 24.19
CA HIS A 8 -5.68 -0.33 24.16
C HIS A 8 -6.90 0.23 24.90
N LYS A 9 -8.10 -0.33 24.71
CA LYS A 9 -9.30 0.12 25.44
C LYS A 9 -9.17 0.04 26.97
N VAL A 10 -8.45 -0.97 27.48
CA VAL A 10 -8.19 -1.10 28.92
C VAL A 10 -7.24 -0.01 29.40
N VAL A 11 -6.19 0.29 28.62
CA VAL A 11 -5.27 1.40 28.89
C VAL A 11 -6.00 2.74 28.87
N THR A 12 -6.84 3.00 27.86
CA THR A 12 -7.64 4.23 27.78
C THR A 12 -8.59 4.36 28.97
N LYS A 13 -9.20 3.26 29.44
CA LYS A 13 -10.04 3.25 30.65
C LYS A 13 -9.24 3.67 31.89
N LYS A 14 -8.04 3.12 32.08
CA LYS A 14 -7.14 3.50 33.19
C LYS A 14 -6.69 4.96 33.10
N LEU A 15 -6.45 5.45 31.89
CA LEU A 15 -6.14 6.86 31.65
C LEU A 15 -7.32 7.77 32.05
N VAL A 16 -8.56 7.38 31.74
CA VAL A 16 -9.76 8.11 32.19
C VAL A 16 -9.83 8.15 33.72
N GLU A 17 -9.67 7.00 34.39
CA GLU A 17 -9.70 6.89 35.85
C GLU A 17 -8.61 7.77 36.52
N TYR A 18 -7.44 7.90 35.90
CA TYR A 18 -6.36 8.77 36.38
C TYR A 18 -6.60 10.27 36.16
N LEU A 19 -7.25 10.64 35.05
CA LEU A 19 -7.48 12.03 34.66
C LEU A 19 -8.73 12.64 35.31
N GLU A 20 -9.73 11.82 35.66
CA GLU A 20 -10.98 12.22 36.32
C GLU A 20 -10.76 13.03 37.61
N PRO A 21 -9.94 12.59 38.59
CA PRO A 21 -9.66 13.38 39.79
C PRO A 21 -8.86 14.67 39.51
N LYS A 22 -8.26 14.79 38.33
CA LYS A 22 -7.51 15.99 37.89
C LYS A 22 -8.35 16.96 37.07
N GLY A 23 -9.64 16.66 36.85
CA GLY A 23 -10.53 17.45 36.00
C GLY A 23 -10.11 17.50 34.53
N LYS A 24 -9.28 16.54 34.09
CA LYS A 24 -8.79 16.43 32.71
C LYS A 24 -9.51 15.30 31.99
N LYS A 25 -9.56 15.37 30.67
CA LYS A 25 -10.10 14.30 29.81
C LYS A 25 -9.03 13.85 28.83
N PRO A 26 -9.04 12.56 28.41
CA PRO A 26 -8.16 12.09 27.35
C PRO A 26 -8.41 12.84 26.04
N THR A 27 -7.35 13.01 25.24
CA THR A 27 -7.46 13.62 23.91
C THR A 27 -8.07 12.64 22.90
N GLU A 28 -8.53 13.13 21.75
CA GLU A 28 -9.05 12.24 20.69
C GLU A 28 -8.01 11.23 20.20
N ASN A 29 -6.73 11.62 20.21
CA ASN A 29 -5.63 10.72 19.88
C ASN A 29 -5.52 9.58 20.90
N ASP A 30 -5.67 9.85 22.19
CA ASP A 30 -5.58 8.84 23.26
C ASP A 30 -6.74 7.83 23.23
N ILE A 31 -7.84 8.17 22.54
CA ILE A 31 -9.07 7.36 22.48
C ILE A 31 -9.12 6.52 21.21
N TYR A 32 -8.69 7.08 20.07
CA TYR A 32 -8.94 6.49 18.75
C TYR A 32 -7.69 6.06 18.00
N ARG A 33 -6.50 6.45 18.46
CA ARG A 33 -5.25 6.18 17.76
C ARG A 33 -4.35 5.28 18.60
N ILE A 34 -4.05 4.11 18.04
CA ILE A 34 -3.02 3.22 18.59
C ILE A 34 -1.67 3.58 17.98
N ASN A 35 -0.72 3.97 18.83
CA ASN A 35 0.65 4.22 18.41
C ASN A 35 1.48 2.93 18.46
N TRP A 36 2.55 2.88 17.66
CA TRP A 36 3.44 1.72 17.64
C TRP A 36 4.08 1.45 19.01
N GLN A 37 4.28 2.48 19.84
CA GLN A 37 4.81 2.37 21.21
C GLN A 37 3.88 1.55 22.10
N GLU A 38 2.56 1.75 21.98
CA GLU A 38 1.56 0.98 22.72
C GLU A 38 1.49 -0.45 22.21
N ILE A 39 1.63 -0.66 20.90
CA ILE A 39 1.69 -2.00 20.31
C ILE A 39 2.89 -2.77 20.84
N ALA A 40 4.06 -2.13 20.91
CA ALA A 40 5.29 -2.75 21.38
C ALA A 40 5.26 -3.00 22.90
N GLY A 41 4.86 -2.01 23.71
CA GLY A 41 4.81 -2.13 25.17
C GLY A 41 3.77 -3.13 25.68
N LEU A 42 2.71 -3.40 24.89
CA LEU A 42 1.63 -4.33 25.24
C LEU A 42 1.70 -5.66 24.47
N ALA A 43 2.75 -5.87 23.66
CA ALA A 43 2.88 -7.08 22.84
C ALA A 43 2.89 -8.34 23.71
N ASP A 44 3.69 -8.34 24.78
CA ASP A 44 3.93 -9.51 25.63
C ASP A 44 3.00 -9.59 26.85
N LYS A 45 2.06 -8.64 27.02
CA LYS A 45 1.16 -8.61 28.18
C LYS A 45 -0.24 -9.11 27.85
N SER A 46 -0.82 -9.87 28.78
CA SER A 46 -2.24 -10.23 28.74
C SER A 46 -3.12 -9.05 29.20
N ILE A 47 -4.41 -9.11 28.89
CA ILE A 47 -5.37 -8.08 29.33
C ILE A 47 -5.46 -8.06 30.87
N GLU A 48 -5.46 -9.22 31.53
CA GLU A 48 -5.53 -9.30 32.99
C GLU A 48 -4.29 -8.70 33.67
N ASP A 49 -3.12 -8.80 33.04
CA ASP A 49 -1.90 -8.18 33.56
C ASP A 49 -1.96 -6.66 33.45
N ILE A 50 -2.55 -6.13 32.37
CA ILE A 50 -2.69 -4.68 32.16
C ILE A 50 -3.68 -4.08 33.17
N GLU A 51 -4.77 -4.80 33.50
CA GLU A 51 -5.76 -4.32 34.46
C GLU A 51 -5.22 -4.13 35.88
N LYS A 52 -4.19 -4.90 36.25
CA LYS A 52 -3.53 -4.85 37.56
C LYS A 52 -2.53 -3.71 37.71
N LEU A 53 -2.10 -3.11 36.60
CA LEU A 53 -1.09 -2.05 36.61
C LEU A 53 -1.73 -0.70 36.91
N ASP A 54 -0.99 0.13 37.65
CA ASP A 54 -1.32 1.54 37.84
C ASP A 54 -0.97 2.38 36.60
N HIS A 55 -1.57 3.56 36.48
CA HIS A 55 -1.34 4.46 35.35
C HIS A 55 0.14 4.77 35.12
N LYS A 56 0.93 4.99 36.20
CA LYS A 56 2.37 5.23 36.09
C LYS A 56 3.15 4.02 35.59
N GLU A 57 2.72 2.82 35.98
CA GLU A 57 3.35 1.58 35.54
C GLU A 57 3.04 1.32 34.07
N ILE A 58 1.80 1.60 33.65
CA ILE A 58 1.35 1.55 32.26
C ILE A 58 2.15 2.55 31.41
N GLU A 59 2.32 3.79 31.87
CA GLU A 59 3.12 4.80 31.20
C GLU A 59 4.60 4.37 31.08
N ALA A 60 5.14 3.67 32.08
CA ALA A 60 6.49 3.10 32.03
C ALA A 60 6.65 1.92 31.07
N LEU A 61 5.56 1.26 30.67
CA LEU A 61 5.60 0.24 29.61
C LEU A 61 5.77 0.85 28.22
N PHE A 62 5.29 2.07 28.05
CA PHE A 62 5.42 2.78 26.81
C PHE A 62 6.78 3.46 26.80
N PRO A 63 7.67 3.12 25.85
CA PRO A 63 8.86 3.93 25.67
C PRO A 63 8.38 5.36 25.36
N GLY A 64 8.71 6.34 26.22
CA GLY A 64 8.42 7.78 26.00
C GLY A 64 9.13 8.32 24.76
N ASP A 65 9.24 9.64 24.57
CA ASP A 65 10.05 10.25 23.49
C ASP A 65 11.41 9.53 23.41
N ILE A 66 11.57 8.79 22.32
CA ILE A 66 12.17 7.45 22.38
C ILE A 66 13.68 7.55 22.60
N GLU A 67 14.19 6.92 23.65
CA GLU A 67 15.60 6.50 23.67
C GLU A 67 15.82 5.56 22.49
N GLY A 68 16.45 6.09 21.43
CA GLY A 68 16.84 5.32 20.24
C GLY A 68 15.90 5.37 19.05
N PHE A 69 14.92 6.29 18.96
CA PHE A 69 14.14 6.48 17.70
C PHE A 69 14.13 7.90 17.14
N ALA A 70 14.68 8.87 17.87
CA ALA A 70 14.95 10.19 17.32
C ALA A 70 16.19 10.09 16.40
N GLY A 71 16.14 10.72 15.23
CA GLY A 71 17.23 10.66 14.25
C GLY A 71 18.61 11.03 14.84
N PRO A 72 19.72 10.75 14.13
CA PRO A 72 21.08 10.65 14.68
C PRO A 72 21.66 11.87 15.44
N VAL A 73 20.90 12.94 15.61
CA VAL A 73 21.32 14.20 16.24
C VAL A 73 20.30 14.78 17.24
N HIS A 74 19.25 14.04 17.61
CA HIS A 74 18.33 14.54 18.64
C HIS A 74 18.93 14.36 20.03
N LYS A 75 19.35 15.47 20.64
CA LYS A 75 19.62 15.56 22.08
C LYS A 75 18.29 15.51 22.85
N LYS A 76 18.29 14.88 24.03
CA LYS A 76 17.12 14.91 24.94
C LYS A 76 16.81 16.38 25.26
N HIS A 77 15.57 16.83 25.04
CA HIS A 77 15.20 18.22 25.30
C HIS A 77 15.30 18.49 26.81
N GLY A 78 16.24 19.34 27.23
CA GLY A 78 16.52 19.63 28.64
C GLY A 78 17.82 19.05 29.21
N ASP A 79 18.58 18.25 28.45
CA ASP A 79 19.88 17.71 28.87
C ASP A 79 20.99 18.03 27.84
N PRO A 80 21.87 19.04 28.11
CA PRO A 80 22.90 19.49 27.18
C PRO A 80 23.98 18.45 26.86
N ASP A 81 24.20 17.49 27.76
CA ASP A 81 25.30 16.50 27.72
C ASP A 81 24.87 15.11 27.22
N SER A 82 23.60 14.94 26.82
CA SER A 82 23.13 13.68 26.26
C SER A 82 23.91 13.28 24.99
N LYS A 83 24.63 12.15 25.05
CA LYS A 83 25.25 11.51 23.88
C LYS A 83 24.14 10.89 23.04
N GLY A 84 24.08 11.25 21.76
CA GLY A 84 23.01 10.81 20.85
C GLY A 84 22.78 9.30 20.92
N VAL A 85 21.52 8.91 21.11
CA VAL A 85 21.13 7.51 21.28
C VAL A 85 20.92 6.92 19.90
N ALA A 86 21.80 6.02 19.46
CA ALA A 86 21.62 5.28 18.21
C ALA A 86 20.63 4.12 18.41
N TYR A 87 19.87 3.78 17.37
CA TYR A 87 18.94 2.65 17.36
C TYR A 87 19.64 1.35 17.81
N PRO A 88 19.02 0.51 18.66
CA PRO A 88 19.51 -0.85 18.87
C PRO A 88 19.49 -1.61 17.55
N GLU A 89 20.55 -2.35 17.25
CA GLU A 89 20.67 -3.12 16.00
C GLU A 89 19.64 -4.26 15.99
N VAL A 90 18.50 -4.02 15.35
CA VAL A 90 17.47 -5.04 15.13
C VAL A 90 17.90 -5.90 13.95
N VAL A 91 18.44 -7.08 14.24
CA VAL A 91 18.74 -8.10 13.22
C VAL A 91 17.45 -8.78 12.80
N VAL A 92 16.79 -8.26 11.76
CA VAL A 92 15.61 -8.91 11.17
C VAL A 92 16.09 -10.04 10.26
N PRO A 93 15.72 -11.32 10.53
CA PRO A 93 16.06 -12.43 9.65
C PRO A 93 15.47 -12.18 8.26
N ARG A 94 16.28 -12.30 7.19
CA ARG A 94 15.82 -12.01 5.81
C ARG A 94 14.60 -12.82 5.39
N ALA A 95 14.39 -14.01 5.96
CA ALA A 95 13.20 -14.82 5.71
C ALA A 95 11.88 -14.17 6.20
N GLN A 96 11.95 -13.30 7.21
CA GLN A 96 10.79 -12.56 7.76
C GLN A 96 10.56 -11.23 7.04
N VAL A 97 11.59 -10.70 6.36
CA VAL A 97 11.44 -9.58 5.40
C VAL A 97 10.82 -10.14 4.13
N ARG A 98 9.51 -10.37 4.20
CA ARG A 98 8.73 -10.80 3.06
C ARG A 98 8.72 -9.63 2.07
N PHE A 99 9.62 -9.67 1.09
CA PHE A 99 9.44 -8.95 -0.16
C PHE A 99 8.23 -9.57 -0.86
N GLU A 100 7.03 -9.33 -0.34
CA GLU A 100 5.84 -9.44 -1.16
C GLU A 100 6.02 -8.38 -2.22
N SER A 101 6.48 -8.82 -3.39
CA SER A 101 6.80 -8.00 -4.53
C SER A 101 5.70 -6.94 -4.66
N VAL A 102 6.06 -5.69 -4.41
CA VAL A 102 5.17 -4.51 -4.51
C VAL A 102 4.52 -4.39 -5.90
N PHE A 103 5.04 -5.15 -6.86
CA PHE A 103 4.57 -5.31 -8.24
C PHE A 103 3.44 -6.34 -8.43
N SER A 104 3.00 -7.05 -7.39
CA SER A 104 1.90 -8.01 -7.52
C SER A 104 0.55 -7.28 -7.53
N PRO A 105 -0.33 -7.55 -8.53
CA PRO A 105 -1.71 -7.04 -8.55
C PRO A 105 -2.50 -7.33 -7.26
N ARG A 106 -2.12 -8.39 -6.53
CA ARG A 106 -2.83 -8.83 -5.33
C ARG A 106 -2.69 -7.86 -4.15
N TRP A 107 -1.60 -7.12 -4.10
CA TRP A 107 -1.23 -6.31 -2.93
C TRP A 107 -1.20 -4.81 -3.20
N ASN A 108 -1.34 -4.39 -4.46
CA ASN A 108 -1.32 -3.00 -4.86
C ASN A 108 -2.39 -2.71 -5.92
N THR A 109 -3.35 -1.86 -5.57
CA THR A 109 -4.49 -1.46 -6.42
C THR A 109 -4.06 -0.71 -7.66
N TYR A 110 -2.96 0.05 -7.61
CA TYR A 110 -2.40 0.72 -8.78
C TYR A 110 -1.92 -0.30 -9.81
N TYR A 111 -1.09 -1.26 -9.40
CA TYR A 111 -0.60 -2.30 -10.31
C TYR A 111 -1.73 -3.20 -10.81
N ALA A 112 -2.72 -3.52 -9.98
CA ALA A 112 -3.91 -4.27 -10.42
C ALA A 112 -4.65 -3.57 -11.56
N THR A 113 -4.87 -2.27 -11.43
CA THR A 113 -5.56 -1.45 -12.44
C THR A 113 -4.71 -1.30 -13.69
N TYR A 114 -3.41 -1.01 -13.51
CA TYR A 114 -2.44 -0.92 -14.61
C TYR A 114 -2.42 -2.19 -15.47
N PHE A 115 -2.21 -3.36 -14.86
CA PHE A 115 -2.14 -4.63 -15.59
C PHE A 115 -3.48 -5.01 -16.23
N THR A 116 -4.61 -4.69 -15.60
CA THR A 116 -5.94 -4.98 -16.18
C THR A 116 -6.17 -4.16 -17.44
N ILE A 117 -5.94 -2.85 -17.37
CA ILE A 117 -6.23 -1.96 -18.51
C ILE A 117 -5.21 -2.14 -19.64
N THR A 118 -3.92 -2.16 -19.33
CA THR A 118 -2.86 -2.38 -20.34
C THR A 118 -2.91 -3.79 -20.91
N GLY A 119 -3.20 -4.80 -20.09
CA GLY A 119 -3.34 -6.19 -20.53
C GLY A 119 -4.54 -6.38 -21.47
N LEU A 120 -5.70 -5.81 -21.13
CA LEU A 120 -6.87 -5.83 -22.00
C LEU A 120 -6.57 -5.13 -23.33
N HIS A 121 -5.91 -3.97 -23.30
CA HIS A 121 -5.53 -3.25 -24.50
C HIS A 121 -4.54 -4.04 -25.38
N GLY A 122 -3.50 -4.60 -24.78
CA GLY A 122 -2.53 -5.45 -25.48
C GLY A 122 -3.19 -6.65 -26.16
N LEU A 123 -4.19 -7.26 -25.51
CA LEU A 123 -4.99 -8.33 -26.13
C LEU A 123 -5.73 -7.84 -27.38
N HIS A 124 -6.31 -6.64 -27.36
CA HIS A 124 -6.99 -6.06 -28.53
C HIS A 124 -6.00 -5.77 -29.68
N VAL A 125 -4.80 -5.26 -29.36
CA VAL A 125 -3.73 -5.04 -30.35
C VAL A 125 -3.32 -6.36 -31.00
N ILE A 126 -3.11 -7.41 -30.20
CA ILE A 126 -2.76 -8.74 -30.73
C ILE A 126 -3.90 -9.29 -31.61
N ALA A 127 -5.15 -9.18 -31.17
CA ALA A 127 -6.31 -9.63 -31.95
C ALA A 127 -6.42 -8.87 -33.29
N GLY A 128 -6.25 -7.55 -33.28
CA GLY A 128 -6.22 -6.74 -34.50
C GLY A 128 -5.08 -7.12 -35.43
N ALA A 129 -3.89 -7.39 -34.88
CA ALA A 129 -2.71 -7.73 -35.65
C ALA A 129 -2.88 -9.08 -36.33
N LEU A 130 -3.50 -10.05 -35.65
CA LEU A 130 -3.84 -11.35 -36.21
C LEU A 130 -4.84 -11.23 -37.36
N VAL A 131 -5.86 -10.38 -37.24
CA VAL A 131 -6.85 -10.15 -38.30
C VAL A 131 -6.19 -9.50 -39.53
N LEU A 132 -5.34 -8.48 -39.33
CA LEU A 132 -4.61 -7.85 -40.43
C LEU A 132 -3.60 -8.81 -41.07
N ALA A 133 -2.87 -9.60 -40.28
CA ALA A 133 -1.97 -10.63 -40.77
C ALA A 133 -2.73 -11.69 -41.58
N TYR A 134 -3.92 -12.10 -41.13
CA TYR A 134 -4.77 -13.01 -41.88
C TYR A 134 -5.13 -12.44 -43.26
N TYR A 135 -5.51 -11.17 -43.35
CA TYR A 135 -5.75 -10.52 -44.65
C TYR A 135 -4.48 -10.41 -45.49
N LEU A 136 -3.31 -10.21 -44.90
CA LEU A 136 -2.05 -10.12 -45.63
C LEU A 136 -1.65 -11.48 -46.25
N PHE A 137 -1.79 -12.58 -45.50
CA PHE A 137 -1.38 -13.92 -45.94
C PHE A 137 -2.42 -14.61 -46.84
N PHE A 138 -3.71 -14.50 -46.53
CA PHE A 138 -4.79 -15.14 -47.30
C PHE A 138 -5.44 -14.20 -48.33
N GLY A 139 -5.15 -12.90 -48.28
CA GLY A 139 -5.75 -11.90 -49.17
C GLY A 139 -5.41 -12.10 -50.64
N ARG A 140 -4.26 -12.70 -50.98
CA ARG A 140 -3.87 -12.90 -52.38
C ARG A 140 -4.85 -13.81 -53.15
N LYS A 141 -5.29 -14.90 -52.52
CA LYS A 141 -6.32 -15.80 -53.08
C LYS A 141 -7.70 -15.13 -53.11
N MET A 142 -8.01 -14.33 -52.10
CA MET A 142 -9.30 -13.64 -51.98
C MET A 142 -9.44 -12.45 -52.95
N TYR A 143 -8.32 -11.81 -53.29
CA TYR A 143 -8.23 -10.73 -54.27
C TYR A 143 -8.51 -11.22 -55.70
N GLU A 144 -8.06 -12.43 -56.04
CA GLU A 144 -8.33 -13.07 -57.33
C GLU A 144 -9.82 -13.43 -57.51
N GLU A 145 -10.52 -13.81 -56.44
CA GLU A 145 -11.94 -14.20 -56.49
C GLU A 145 -12.90 -13.01 -56.35
N LYS A 146 -12.65 -12.08 -55.41
CA LYS A 146 -13.53 -10.93 -55.10
C LYS A 146 -12.76 -9.72 -54.53
N PRO A 147 -12.18 -8.85 -55.38
CA PRO A 147 -11.32 -7.75 -54.94
C PRO A 147 -12.05 -6.70 -54.07
N GLU A 148 -13.31 -6.36 -54.40
CA GLU A 148 -14.09 -5.37 -53.64
C GLU A 148 -14.40 -5.81 -52.20
N TRP A 149 -14.59 -7.12 -51.99
CA TRP A 149 -14.85 -7.67 -50.65
C TRP A 149 -13.62 -7.61 -49.76
N LEU A 150 -12.43 -7.82 -50.32
CA LEU A 150 -11.18 -7.70 -49.58
C LEU A 150 -10.90 -6.24 -49.23
N ALA A 151 -11.11 -5.32 -50.18
CA ALA A 151 -10.92 -3.89 -49.96
C ALA A 151 -11.77 -3.37 -48.80
N ASN A 152 -13.08 -3.66 -48.79
CA ASN A 152 -13.97 -3.25 -47.71
C ASN A 152 -13.57 -3.84 -46.34
N ARG A 153 -13.14 -5.13 -46.30
CA ARG A 153 -12.69 -5.77 -45.05
C ARG A 153 -11.39 -5.17 -44.52
N VAL A 154 -10.46 -4.78 -45.40
CA VAL A 154 -9.20 -4.14 -45.03
C VAL A 154 -9.44 -2.71 -44.56
N GLU A 155 -10.35 -1.95 -45.20
CA GLU A 155 -10.73 -0.61 -44.74
C GLU A 155 -11.33 -0.65 -43.34
N VAL A 156 -12.28 -1.56 -43.08
CA VAL A 156 -12.86 -1.75 -41.74
C VAL A 156 -11.81 -2.21 -40.72
N GLY A 157 -10.91 -3.12 -41.12
CA GLY A 157 -9.81 -3.59 -40.27
C GLY A 157 -8.81 -2.49 -39.94
N GLY A 158 -8.48 -1.63 -40.91
CA GLY A 158 -7.64 -0.46 -40.73
C GLY A 158 -8.28 0.58 -39.82
N LEU A 159 -9.59 0.82 -39.97
CA LEU A 159 -10.34 1.71 -39.09
C LEU A 159 -10.35 1.20 -37.64
N PHE A 160 -10.52 -0.11 -37.44
CA PHE A 160 -10.38 -0.74 -36.12
C PHE A 160 -8.98 -0.56 -35.54
N TRP A 161 -7.93 -0.74 -36.35
CA TRP A 161 -6.55 -0.56 -35.92
C TRP A 161 -6.27 0.88 -35.47
N HIS A 162 -6.72 1.86 -36.23
CA HIS A 162 -6.61 3.28 -35.86
C HIS A 162 -7.39 3.61 -34.59
N PHE A 163 -8.56 3.02 -34.39
CA PHE A 163 -9.32 3.22 -33.15
C PHE A 163 -8.56 2.69 -31.93
N VAL A 164 -7.95 1.51 -32.03
CA VAL A 164 -7.11 0.95 -30.96
C VAL A 164 -5.91 1.88 -30.68
N ASP A 165 -5.21 2.35 -31.71
CA ASP A 165 -4.08 3.28 -31.56
C ASP A 165 -4.48 4.60 -30.86
N LEU A 166 -5.64 5.17 -31.22
CA LEU A 166 -6.16 6.37 -30.56
C LEU A 166 -6.39 6.16 -29.06
N VAL A 167 -6.97 5.01 -28.67
CA VAL A 167 -7.17 4.67 -27.25
C VAL A 167 -5.81 4.57 -26.53
N TRP A 168 -4.78 4.05 -27.19
CA TRP A 168 -3.43 3.96 -26.62
C TRP A 168 -2.79 5.31 -26.35
N ILE A 169 -2.95 6.26 -27.29
CA ILE A 169 -2.45 7.63 -27.15
C ILE A 169 -3.03 8.32 -25.91
N PHE A 170 -4.27 8.02 -25.52
CA PHE A 170 -4.86 8.52 -24.27
C PHE A 170 -4.44 7.72 -23.03
N LEU A 171 -4.28 6.40 -23.17
CA LEU A 171 -3.89 5.52 -22.06
C LEU A 171 -2.47 5.80 -21.56
N PHE A 172 -1.54 6.05 -22.48
CA PHE A 172 -0.13 6.30 -22.16
C PHE A 172 0.06 7.48 -21.18
N PRO A 173 -0.43 8.71 -21.43
CA PRO A 173 -0.26 9.82 -20.51
C PRO A 173 -1.01 9.61 -19.18
N ILE A 174 -2.19 8.97 -19.19
CA ILE A 174 -2.96 8.75 -17.96
C ILE A 174 -2.25 7.77 -17.01
N LEU A 175 -1.59 6.74 -17.53
CA LEU A 175 -0.91 5.75 -16.70
C LEU A 175 0.55 6.10 -16.38
N TYR A 176 1.24 6.83 -17.26
CA TYR A 176 2.67 7.12 -17.13
C TYR A 176 3.01 8.56 -16.73
N LEU A 177 2.14 9.55 -16.98
CA LEU A 177 2.42 10.96 -16.67
C LEU A 177 1.62 11.52 -15.47
N MET A 178 0.60 10.80 -15.00
CA MET A 178 -0.25 11.19 -13.86
C MET A 178 0.05 10.34 -12.64
#